data_AF-A0A351HEW6-F1
#
_entry.id   AF-A0A351HEW6-F1
#
_cell.length_a   1.000
_cell.length_b   1.000
_cell.length_c   1.000
_cell.angle_alpha   90.00
_cell.angle_beta   90.00
_cell.angle_gamma   90.00
#
_symmetry.space_group_name_H-M   'P 1'
#
loop_
_entity.id
_entity.type
_entity.pdbx_description
1 polymer ?
#
loop_
_entity_poly.entity_id
_entity_poly.type
_entity_poly.pdbx_seq_one_letter_code
_entity_poly.pdbx_strand_id
1 'polypeptide(L)'
;MKLSRSEQLLSTKVAEDIFLLSLEKGAYFRMDPVGARIWELLETPCDRETIVQALLAEYEVDEATCRKETDGFLDRLQDASLLRREGDSE
;
A
#
# COMPACT_ATOMS: atom_id res chain seq x y z
N MET A 1 -10.99 -10.13 1.60
CA MET A 1 -10.42 -9.91 0.25
C MET A 1 -8.95 -9.55 0.44
N LYS A 2 -8.06 -10.18 -0.31
CA LYS A 2 -6.61 -9.92 -0.20
C LYS A 2 -6.17 -8.92 -1.27
N LEU A 3 -5.18 -8.11 -0.96
CA LEU A 3 -4.61 -7.08 -1.81
C LEU A 3 -3.13 -7.41 -2.04
N SER A 4 -2.65 -7.17 -3.25
CA SER A 4 -1.24 -7.30 -3.63
C SER A 4 -0.84 -6.19 -4.61
N ARG A 5 0.47 -5.95 -4.71
CA ARG A 5 1.04 -4.98 -5.67
C ARG A 5 0.75 -5.40 -7.12
N SER A 6 0.54 -4.42 -8.00
CA SER A 6 0.45 -4.67 -9.45
C SER A 6 1.83 -5.07 -10.05
N GLU A 7 1.84 -5.83 -11.14
CA GLU A 7 3.05 -6.49 -11.68
C GLU A 7 3.97 -5.55 -12.49
N GLN A 8 3.51 -4.35 -12.87
CA GLN A 8 4.26 -3.40 -13.72
C GLN A 8 4.75 -2.17 -12.96
N LEU A 9 5.29 -2.40 -11.76
CA LEU A 9 5.73 -1.34 -10.86
C LEU A 9 7.22 -1.47 -10.57
N LEU A 10 7.93 -0.35 -10.71
CA LEU A 10 9.32 -0.24 -10.24
C LEU A 10 9.31 0.56 -8.95
N SER A 11 9.86 -0.01 -7.88
CA SER A 11 10.00 0.67 -6.59
C SER A 11 11.46 0.76 -6.18
N THR A 12 11.87 1.89 -5.63
CA THR A 12 13.17 2.05 -4.97
C THR A 12 13.00 2.68 -3.60
N LYS A 13 13.76 2.21 -2.62
CA LYS A 13 13.77 2.74 -1.26
C LYS A 13 14.91 3.73 -1.11
N VAL A 14 14.60 4.92 -0.60
CA VAL A 14 15.59 5.96 -0.33
C VAL A 14 15.32 6.50 1.07
N ALA A 15 16.26 6.23 1.99
CA ALA A 15 16.04 6.40 3.43
C ALA A 15 14.79 5.64 3.90
N GLU A 16 13.80 6.35 4.44
CA GLU A 16 12.55 5.78 4.96
C GLU A 16 11.40 5.83 3.94
N ASP A 17 11.61 6.54 2.83
CA ASP A 17 10.61 6.70 1.79
C ASP A 17 10.73 5.64 0.70
N ILE A 18 9.59 5.33 0.08
CA ILE A 18 9.55 4.54 -1.15
C ILE A 18 9.14 5.42 -2.32
N PHE A 19 9.91 5.32 -3.38
CA PHE A 19 9.61 5.94 -4.65
C PHE A 19 9.13 4.89 -5.64
N LEU A 20 7.98 5.14 -6.23
CA LEU A 20 7.30 4.21 -7.12
C LEU A 20 7.15 4.82 -8.51
N LEU A 21 7.52 4.07 -9.53
CA LEU A 21 7.25 4.39 -10.92
C LEU A 21 6.23 3.39 -11.46
N SER A 22 5.06 3.91 -11.82
CA SER A 22 4.09 3.15 -12.61
C SER A 22 4.46 3.27 -14.08
N LEU A 23 4.88 2.16 -14.68
CA LEU A 23 5.20 2.10 -16.11
C LEU A 23 3.95 2.29 -16.97
N GLU A 24 2.80 1.79 -16.50
CA GLU A 24 1.52 1.90 -17.19
C GLU A 24 1.02 3.35 -17.26
N LYS A 25 1.08 4.08 -16.13
CA LYS A 25 0.59 5.47 -16.06
C LYS A 25 1.66 6.50 -16.43
N GLY A 26 2.93 6.09 -16.53
CA GLY A 26 4.06 7.02 -16.67
C GLY A 26 4.18 7.99 -15.50
N ALA A 27 3.73 7.58 -14.31
CA ALA A 27 3.60 8.42 -13.13
C ALA A 27 4.56 8.01 -12.02
N TYR A 28 5.07 9.02 -11.31
CA TYR A 28 5.98 8.85 -10.19
C TYR A 28 5.29 9.20 -8.88
N PHE A 29 5.35 8.29 -7.92
CA PHE A 29 4.75 8.44 -6.60
C PHE A 29 5.84 8.39 -5.54
N ARG A 30 5.69 9.23 -4.52
CA ARG A 30 6.46 9.13 -3.28
C ARG A 30 5.53 8.65 -2.19
N MET A 31 5.96 7.65 -1.45
CA MET A 31 5.32 7.18 -0.24
C MET A 31 6.15 7.66 0.94
N ASP A 32 5.47 8.23 1.91
CA ASP A 32 6.04 8.54 3.22
C ASP A 32 6.36 7.23 3.98
N PRO A 33 6.99 7.28 5.16
CA PRO A 33 7.39 6.06 5.87
C PRO A 33 6.21 5.12 6.20
N VAL A 34 5.03 5.67 6.49
CA VAL A 34 3.83 4.87 6.79
C VAL A 34 3.30 4.19 5.53
N GLY A 35 3.17 4.93 4.43
CA GLY A 35 2.77 4.39 3.14
C GLY A 35 3.79 3.38 2.59
N ALA A 36 5.08 3.62 2.81
CA ALA A 36 6.15 2.69 2.50
C ALA A 36 6.00 1.39 3.29
N ARG A 37 5.61 1.46 4.56
CA ARG A 37 5.37 0.28 5.38
C ARG A 37 4.17 -0.53 4.88
N ILE A 38 3.07 0.14 4.56
CA ILE A 38 1.90 -0.51 3.94
C ILE A 38 2.32 -1.17 2.62
N TRP A 39 3.11 -0.48 1.80
CA TRP A 39 3.64 -1.00 0.55
C TRP A 39 4.45 -2.27 0.76
N GLU A 40 5.36 -2.29 1.74
CA GLU A 40 6.13 -3.47 2.16
C GLU A 40 5.23 -4.67 2.51
N LEU A 41 4.18 -4.46 3.30
CA LEU A 41 3.23 -5.53 3.68
C LEU A 41 2.49 -6.13 2.47
N LEU A 42 2.18 -5.30 1.47
CA LEU A 42 1.50 -5.68 0.23
C LEU A 42 2.37 -6.49 -0.74
N GLU A 43 3.66 -6.70 -0.43
CA GLU A 43 4.53 -7.61 -1.20
C GLU A 43 3.96 -9.03 -1.25
N THR A 44 3.37 -9.45 -0.12
CA THR A 44 2.60 -10.68 -0.03
C THR A 44 1.12 -10.36 0.05
N PRO A 45 0.24 -11.13 -0.62
CA PRO A 45 -1.20 -10.96 -0.51
C PRO A 45 -1.70 -10.91 0.94
N CYS A 46 -2.11 -9.74 1.40
CA CYS A 46 -2.60 -9.51 2.76
C CYS A 46 -3.95 -8.79 2.73
N ASP A 47 -4.70 -8.87 3.83
CA ASP A 47 -5.95 -8.14 3.96
C ASP A 47 -5.75 -6.82 4.71
N ARG A 48 -6.75 -5.94 4.57
CA ARG A 48 -6.82 -4.65 5.26
C ARG A 48 -6.60 -4.77 6.76
N GLU A 49 -7.16 -5.79 7.39
CA GLU A 49 -7.08 -5.95 8.85
C GLU A 49 -5.63 -6.23 9.28
N THR A 50 -4.93 -7.07 8.54
CA THR A 50 -3.50 -7.35 8.76
C THR A 50 -2.67 -6.08 8.68
N ILE A 51 -2.95 -5.21 7.69
CA ILE A 51 -2.25 -3.94 7.52
C ILE A 51 -2.51 -3.03 8.73
N VAL A 52 -3.78 -2.85 9.12
CA VAL A 52 -4.15 -1.99 10.26
C VAL A 52 -3.51 -2.49 11.55
N GLN A 53 -3.55 -3.79 11.83
CA GLN A 53 -2.95 -4.35 13.04
C GLN A 53 -1.42 -4.17 13.07
N ALA A 54 -0.74 -4.32 11.93
CA ALA A 54 0.69 -4.06 11.82
C ALA A 54 1.01 -2.59 12.12
N LEU A 55 0.24 -1.67 11.55
CA LEU A 55 0.43 -0.23 11.80
C LEU A 55 0.16 0.14 13.26
N LEU A 56 -0.88 -0.39 13.89
CA LEU A 56 -1.15 -0.13 15.31
C LEU A 56 -0.09 -0.69 16.26
N ALA A 57 0.61 -1.75 15.84
CA ALA A 57 1.71 -2.31 16.61
C ALA A 57 3.02 -1.51 16.45
N GLU A 58 3.20 -0.86 15.30
CA GLU A 58 4.43 -0.12 14.95
C GLU A 58 4.33 1.39 15.25
N TYR A 59 3.12 1.95 15.25
CA TYR A 59 2.86 3.39 15.41
C TYR A 59 1.86 3.66 16.54
N GLU A 60 2.13 4.71 17.32
CA GLU A 60 1.24 5.17 18.38
C GLU A 60 0.13 6.06 17.80
N VAL A 61 -0.92 5.43 17.29
CA VAL A 61 -2.10 6.09 16.70
C VAL A 61 -3.39 5.41 17.17
N ASP A 62 -4.50 6.13 17.19
CA ASP A 62 -5.79 5.53 17.51
C ASP A 62 -6.31 4.65 16.37
N GLU A 63 -7.02 3.58 16.73
CA GLU A 63 -7.52 2.59 15.77
C GLU A 63 -8.46 3.20 14.72
N ALA A 64 -9.29 4.18 15.09
CA ALA A 64 -10.24 4.78 14.16
C ALA A 64 -9.52 5.61 13.09
N THR A 65 -8.53 6.40 13.48
CA THR A 65 -7.66 7.15 12.57
C THR A 65 -6.85 6.20 11.70
N CYS A 66 -6.19 5.19 12.29
CA CYS A 66 -5.40 4.21 11.53
C CYS A 66 -6.23 3.54 10.45
N ARG A 67 -7.44 3.07 10.79
CA ARG A 67 -8.37 2.44 9.85
C ARG A 67 -8.75 3.39 8.72
N LYS A 68 -9.17 4.61 9.06
CA LYS A 68 -9.60 5.62 8.08
C LYS A 68 -8.49 6.03 7.12
N GLU A 69 -7.29 6.26 7.63
CA GLU A 69 -6.15 6.68 6.81
C GLU A 69 -5.64 5.52 5.94
N THR A 70 -5.62 4.30 6.48
CA THR A 70 -5.30 3.09 5.70
C THR A 70 -6.27 2.91 4.55
N ASP A 71 -7.58 3.05 4.79
CA ASP A 71 -8.61 2.95 3.76
C ASP A 71 -8.41 3.99 2.66
N GLY A 72 -8.27 5.26 3.04
CA GLY A 72 -8.01 6.34 2.09
C GLY A 72 -6.70 6.16 1.31
N PHE A 73 -5.70 5.49 1.89
CA PHE A 73 -4.46 5.17 1.19
C PHE A 73 -4.64 4.02 0.18
N LEU A 74 -5.29 2.94 0.59
CA LEU A 74 -5.57 1.79 -0.28
C LEU A 74 -6.44 2.21 -1.48
N ASP A 75 -7.44 3.06 -1.25
CA ASP A 75 -8.28 3.61 -2.32
C ASP A 75 -7.45 4.40 -3.34
N ARG A 76 -6.54 5.28 -2.88
CA ARG A 76 -5.63 6.03 -3.77
C ARG A 76 -4.73 5.10 -4.59
N LEU A 77 -4.20 4.04 -3.98
CA LEU A 77 -3.38 3.06 -4.69
C LEU A 77 -4.20 2.29 -5.74
N GLN A 78 -5.44 1.97 -5.42
CA GLN A 78 -6.34 1.31 -6.36
C GLN A 78 -6.73 2.23 -7.54
N ASP A 79 -7.07 3.49 -7.28
CA ASP A 79 -7.37 4.49 -8.31
C ASP A 79 -6.16 4.73 -9.23
N ALA A 80 -4.95 4.66 -8.69
CA ALA A 80 -3.70 4.74 -9.43
C ALA A 80 -3.31 3.42 -10.14
N SER A 81 -4.14 2.37 -10.04
CA SER A 81 -3.90 1.03 -10.61
C SER A 81 -2.61 0.37 -10.09
N LEU A 82 -2.20 0.73 -8.87
CA LEU A 82 -1.00 0.20 -8.20
C LEU A 82 -1.28 -1.06 -7.38
N LEU A 83 -2.55 -1.33 -7.09
CA LEU A 83 -3.03 -2.49 -6.35
C LEU A 83 -3.91 -3.39 -7.22
N ARG A 84 -3.86 -4.68 -6.93
CA ARG A 84 -4.73 -5.72 -7.47
C ARG A 84 -5.38 -6.51 -6.34
N ARG A 85 -6.58 -7.03 -6.61
CA ARG A 85 -7.35 -7.84 -5.69
C ARG A 85 -7.10 -9.30 -6.01
N GLU A 86 -6.61 -10.05 -5.04
CA GLU A 86 -6.37 -11.48 -5.18
C GLU A 86 -7.70 -12.21 -4.93
N GLY A 87 -8.20 -12.87 -5.98
CA GLY A 87 -9.52 -13.51 -6.02
C GLY A 87 -10.40 -13.11 -7.19
N ASP A 88 -10.01 -12.07 -7.94
CA ASP A 88 -10.55 -11.81 -9.28
C ASP A 88 -9.76 -12.69 -10.27
N SER A 89 -10.05 -14.00 -10.25
CA SER A 89 -9.74 -14.87 -11.39
C SER A 89 -10.79 -14.59 -12.47
N GLU A 90 -10.38 -13.95 -13.56
CA GLU A 90 -11.07 -14.11 -14.85
C GLU A 90 -10.71 -15.46 -15.49
#